data_AF-A0A7Y6CSR2-F1
#
_entry.id   AF-A0A7Y6CSR2-F1
#
_cell.length_a   1.000
_cell.length_b   1.000
_cell.length_c   1.000
_cell.angle_alpha   90.00
_cell.angle_beta   90.00
_cell.angle_gamma   90.00
#
_symmetry.space_group_name_H-M   'P 1'
#
loop_
_entity.id
_entity.type
_entity.pdbx_description
1 polymer ?
#
loop_
_entity_poly.entity_id
_entity_poly.type
_entity_poly.pdbx_seq_one_letter_code
_entity_poly.pdbx_strand_id
1 'polypeptide(L)'
;PLVSLLATLTQARSSAVRGDLLDVGEVRGAVAEVEKANDKLGADLHAEARWQTLEKQIDGVLEAKLTGAAAYQGYAEPITAVRALINKIGDTSNLVLDPNMVTYYLADVAMVRLPEVLVSASQVLDLTYLAGDDPDFAATTQIAVARREVGQAAGAVNSGIHKSVDAAEDDRIGRGLVGDLDAFRIAATEIAPVNVLDPANSGLDVTTEFADAQRLHRSAMRLATMAFAELAGLLNDRQGRYTSRNVALYTAGTLVVIAAAGLTWQLFTRRHHDA
;
A
#
# COMPACT_ATOMS: atom_id res chain seq x y z
N PRO A 1 0.15 -0.23 8.51
CA PRO A 1 0.32 1.04 9.27
C PRO A 1 0.95 2.17 8.44
N LEU A 2 2.00 1.93 7.64
CA LEU A 2 2.64 3.00 6.84
C LEU A 2 1.74 3.66 5.79
N VAL A 3 0.90 2.89 5.08
CA VAL A 3 -0.09 3.46 4.15
C VAL A 3 -1.12 4.33 4.90
N SER A 4 -1.49 3.93 6.12
CA SER A 4 -2.35 4.75 6.97
C SER A 4 -1.65 6.03 7.42
N LEU A 5 -0.38 5.97 7.81
CA LEU A 5 0.40 7.16 8.15
C LEU A 5 0.52 8.11 6.95
N LEU A 6 0.76 7.58 5.74
CA LEU A 6 0.77 8.39 4.52
C LEU A 6 -0.56 9.10 4.31
N ALA A 7 -1.67 8.37 4.42
CA ALA A 7 -3.02 8.91 4.32
C ALA A 7 -3.28 10.01 5.36
N THR A 8 -2.92 9.78 6.62
CA THR A 8 -3.08 10.77 7.69
C THR A 8 -2.20 12.00 7.47
N LEU A 9 -0.96 11.84 6.98
CA LEU A 9 -0.08 12.98 6.68
C LEU A 9 -0.59 13.81 5.49
N THR A 10 -1.15 13.18 4.45
CA THR A 10 -1.74 13.93 3.34
C THR A 10 -2.98 14.70 3.78
N GLN A 11 -3.83 14.12 4.63
CA GLN A 11 -4.98 14.82 5.23
C GLN A 11 -4.54 15.96 6.17
N ALA A 12 -3.49 15.74 6.97
CA ALA A 12 -2.91 16.75 7.84
C ALA A 12 -2.35 17.93 7.02
N ARG A 13 -1.63 17.65 5.93
CA ARG A 13 -1.19 18.68 4.98
C ARG A 13 -2.37 19.45 4.41
N SER A 14 -3.41 18.77 3.93
CA SER A 14 -4.58 19.44 3.36
C SER A 14 -5.30 20.31 4.37
N SER A 15 -5.40 19.89 5.63
CA SER A 15 -5.99 20.69 6.71
C SER A 15 -5.11 21.91 7.03
N ALA A 16 -3.80 21.72 7.12
CA ALA A 16 -2.84 22.81 7.33
C ALA A 16 -2.85 23.83 6.18
N VAL A 17 -2.92 23.38 4.92
CA VAL A 17 -3.05 24.23 3.73
C VAL A 17 -4.27 25.14 3.84
N ARG A 18 -5.41 24.60 4.30
CA ARG A 18 -6.64 25.37 4.51
C ARG A 18 -6.65 26.24 5.77
N GLY A 19 -5.65 26.10 6.64
CA GLY A 19 -5.64 26.74 7.96
C GLY A 19 -6.69 26.15 8.92
N ASP A 20 -7.20 24.95 8.62
CA ASP A 20 -8.11 24.22 9.50
C ASP A 20 -7.35 23.71 10.74
N LEU A 21 -8.10 23.37 11.80
CA LEU A 21 -7.51 22.71 12.97
C LEU A 21 -6.96 21.34 12.57
N LEU A 22 -5.65 21.14 12.76
CA LEU A 22 -5.03 19.81 12.59
C LEU A 22 -5.43 18.88 13.74
N ASP A 23 -5.82 17.66 13.38
CA ASP A 23 -5.89 16.55 14.33
C ASP A 23 -4.49 15.97 14.57
N VAL A 24 -3.73 16.64 15.43
CA VAL A 24 -2.39 16.18 15.85
C VAL A 24 -2.47 14.82 16.55
N GLY A 25 -3.59 14.51 17.22
CA GLY A 25 -3.81 13.24 17.89
C GLY A 25 -3.87 12.08 16.90
N GLU A 26 -4.56 12.26 15.77
CA GLU A 26 -4.63 11.28 14.70
C GLU A 26 -3.25 11.01 14.10
N VAL A 27 -2.47 12.06 13.79
CA VAL A 27 -1.10 11.91 13.26
C VAL A 27 -0.21 11.15 14.25
N ARG A 28 -0.23 11.52 15.53
CA ARG A 28 0.56 10.85 16.58
C ARG A 28 0.12 9.40 16.80
N GLY A 29 -1.18 9.11 16.69
CA GLY A 29 -1.70 7.75 16.72
C GLY A 29 -1.17 6.90 15.57
N ALA A 30 -1.18 7.43 14.34
CA ALA A 30 -0.62 6.74 13.18
C ALA A 30 0.89 6.51 13.29
N VAL A 31 1.64 7.48 13.82
CA VAL A 31 3.08 7.33 14.14
C VAL A 31 3.30 6.20 15.14
N ALA A 32 2.53 6.16 16.23
CA ALA A 32 2.66 5.12 17.25
C ALA A 32 2.37 3.70 16.72
N GLU A 33 1.44 3.55 15.77
CA GLU A 33 1.19 2.24 15.13
C GLU A 33 2.33 1.81 14.20
N VAL A 34 3.04 2.74 13.57
CA VAL A 34 4.25 2.42 12.81
C VAL A 34 5.42 2.10 13.74
N GLU A 35 5.60 2.84 14.84
CA GLU A 35 6.61 2.56 15.86
C GLU A 35 6.48 1.12 16.39
N LYS A 36 5.28 0.72 16.81
CA LYS A 36 5.00 -0.66 17.28
C LYS A 36 5.36 -1.73 16.24
N ALA A 37 5.23 -1.43 14.96
CA ALA A 37 5.60 -2.35 13.88
C ALA A 37 7.11 -2.34 13.65
N ASN A 38 7.74 -1.17 13.70
CA ASN A 38 9.18 -0.99 13.59
C ASN A 38 9.93 -1.68 14.76
N ASP A 39 9.43 -1.59 15.99
CA ASP A 39 10.01 -2.30 17.15
C ASP A 39 10.09 -3.83 16.95
N LYS A 40 9.14 -4.38 16.18
CA LYS A 40 9.03 -5.83 15.95
C LYS A 40 9.81 -6.30 14.73
N LEU A 41 9.83 -5.50 13.66
CA LEU A 41 10.27 -5.91 12.32
C LEU A 41 11.34 -5.00 11.72
N GLY A 42 11.68 -3.89 12.38
CA GLY A 42 12.50 -2.81 11.85
C GLY A 42 13.92 -3.26 11.54
N ALA A 43 14.53 -4.05 12.43
CA ALA A 43 15.85 -4.62 12.22
C ALA A 43 15.89 -5.55 10.99
N ASP A 44 14.95 -6.49 10.91
CA ASP A 44 14.84 -7.47 9.83
C ASP A 44 14.54 -6.82 8.47
N LEU A 45 13.77 -5.73 8.48
CA LEU A 45 13.40 -4.97 7.27
C LEU A 45 14.37 -3.82 6.96
N HIS A 46 15.42 -3.63 7.76
CA HIS A 46 16.37 -2.52 7.65
C HIS A 46 15.68 -1.14 7.57
N ALA A 47 14.66 -0.94 8.40
CA ALA A 47 13.76 0.21 8.41
C ALA A 47 14.07 1.25 9.50
N GLU A 48 14.73 0.86 10.60
CA GLU A 48 14.86 1.65 11.83
C GLU A 48 15.42 3.06 11.61
N ALA A 49 16.56 3.18 10.92
CA ALA A 49 17.21 4.47 10.70
C ALA A 49 16.35 5.42 9.84
N ARG A 50 15.63 4.88 8.86
CA ARG A 50 14.71 5.66 8.01
C ARG A 50 13.48 6.08 8.80
N TRP A 51 12.96 5.18 9.63
CA TRP A 51 11.84 5.46 10.49
C TRP A 51 12.14 6.58 11.50
N GLN A 52 13.27 6.50 12.22
CA GLN A 52 13.69 7.56 13.15
C GLN A 52 13.90 8.93 12.48
N THR A 53 14.35 8.94 11.22
CA THR A 53 14.51 10.18 10.45
C THR A 53 13.15 10.76 10.08
N LEU A 54 12.24 9.91 9.61
CA LEU A 54 10.88 10.29 9.27
C LEU A 54 10.10 10.81 10.48
N GLU A 55 10.21 10.16 11.64
CA GLU A 55 9.54 10.62 12.87
C GLU A 55 9.95 12.06 13.23
N LYS A 56 11.25 12.37 13.15
CA LYS A 56 11.75 13.74 13.37
C LYS A 56 11.21 14.75 12.35
N GLN A 57 11.08 14.35 11.09
CA GLN A 57 10.50 15.21 10.05
C GLN A 57 9.02 15.50 10.34
N ILE A 58 8.25 14.48 10.76
CA ILE A 58 6.85 14.62 11.15
C ILE A 58 6.73 15.59 12.33
N ASP A 59 7.57 15.41 13.35
CA ASP A 59 7.57 16.27 14.53
C ASP A 59 7.88 17.72 14.18
N GLY A 60 8.90 17.94 13.33
CA GLY A 60 9.27 19.26 12.86
C GLY A 60 8.12 19.98 12.13
N VAL A 61 7.39 19.30 11.24
CA VAL A 61 6.27 19.95 10.52
C VAL A 61 5.07 20.23 11.44
N LEU A 62 4.81 19.37 12.42
CA LEU A 62 3.74 19.58 13.41
C LEU A 62 4.06 20.76 14.34
N GLU A 63 5.31 20.87 14.80
CA GLU A 63 5.76 21.97 15.66
C GLU A 63 5.77 23.32 14.94
N ALA A 64 6.12 23.32 13.65
CA ALA A 64 6.18 24.53 12.84
C ALA A 64 4.80 25.16 12.57
N LYS A 65 3.70 24.40 12.72
CA LYS A 65 2.30 24.86 12.56
C LYS A 65 2.10 25.66 11.25
N LEU A 66 2.69 25.15 10.18
CA LEU A 66 2.68 25.79 8.87
C LEU A 66 1.24 25.87 8.33
N THR A 67 0.96 26.90 7.52
CA THR A 67 -0.32 27.05 6.82
C THR A 67 -0.12 27.43 5.35
N GLY A 68 -1.18 27.30 4.53
CA GLY A 68 -1.17 27.70 3.12
C GLY A 68 -0.05 27.04 2.32
N ALA A 69 0.60 27.80 1.44
CA ALA A 69 1.68 27.30 0.58
C ALA A 69 2.88 26.78 1.38
N ALA A 70 3.16 27.35 2.56
CA ALA A 70 4.23 26.88 3.43
C ALA A 70 3.92 25.48 3.98
N ALA A 71 2.66 25.19 4.33
CA ALA A 71 2.25 23.83 4.71
C ALA A 71 2.39 22.85 3.56
N TYR A 72 1.95 23.24 2.36
CA TYR A 72 2.06 22.38 1.17
C TYR A 72 3.53 21.96 0.92
N GLN A 73 4.46 22.90 1.03
CA GLN A 73 5.90 22.65 0.87
C GLN A 73 6.50 21.88 2.05
N GLY A 74 6.20 22.27 3.29
CA GLY A 74 6.80 21.67 4.49
C GLY A 74 6.48 20.18 4.65
N TYR A 75 5.26 19.77 4.30
CA TYR A 75 4.85 18.35 4.39
C TYR A 75 5.39 17.49 3.22
N ALA A 76 5.97 18.08 2.17
CA ALA A 76 6.44 17.32 1.02
C ALA A 76 7.55 16.31 1.39
N GLU A 77 8.46 16.71 2.29
CA GLU A 77 9.55 15.86 2.75
C GLU A 77 9.07 14.63 3.55
N PRO A 78 8.28 14.76 4.65
CA PRO A 78 7.80 13.59 5.38
C PRO A 78 6.89 12.68 4.55
N ILE A 79 6.05 13.24 3.65
CA ILE A 79 5.24 12.43 2.72
C ILE A 79 6.13 11.60 1.77
N THR A 80 7.18 12.21 1.24
CA THR A 80 8.16 11.52 0.38
C THR A 80 8.91 10.44 1.16
N ALA A 81 9.31 10.74 2.39
CA ALA A 81 10.02 9.80 3.27
C ALA A 81 9.16 8.58 3.64
N VAL A 82 7.85 8.75 3.93
CA VAL A 82 6.95 7.60 4.15
C VAL A 82 6.87 6.73 2.90
N ARG A 83 6.70 7.32 1.70
CA ARG A 83 6.65 6.55 0.45
C ARG A 83 7.95 5.78 0.20
N ALA A 84 9.09 6.43 0.43
CA ALA A 84 10.40 5.78 0.30
C ALA A 84 10.55 4.61 1.28
N LEU A 85 10.02 4.74 2.51
CA LEU A 85 10.03 3.68 3.50
C LEU A 85 9.12 2.51 3.12
N ILE A 86 7.93 2.77 2.57
CA ILE A 86 7.03 1.74 2.03
C ILE A 86 7.75 0.93 0.94
N ASN A 87 8.36 1.61 -0.03
CA ASN A 87 9.10 0.96 -1.11
C ASN A 87 10.27 0.13 -0.57
N LYS A 88 11.06 0.69 0.35
CA LYS A 88 12.18 -0.03 0.97
C LYS A 88 11.73 -1.32 1.66
N ILE A 89 10.60 -1.29 2.35
CA ILE A 89 10.04 -2.49 3.00
C ILE A 89 9.57 -3.49 1.94
N GLY A 90 8.89 -3.05 0.87
CA GLY A 90 8.48 -3.93 -0.22
C GLY A 90 9.65 -4.64 -0.91
N ASP A 91 10.75 -3.93 -1.12
CA ASP A 91 11.99 -4.49 -1.66
C ASP A 91 12.61 -5.50 -0.69
N THR A 92 12.73 -5.13 0.59
CA THR A 92 13.42 -5.95 1.59
C THR A 92 12.62 -7.20 1.98
N SER A 93 11.29 -7.13 1.91
CA SER A 93 10.40 -8.28 2.15
C SER A 93 10.35 -9.26 0.97
N ASN A 94 11.00 -8.95 -0.16
CA ASN A 94 10.95 -9.69 -1.43
C ASN A 94 9.52 -9.93 -1.96
N LEU A 95 8.53 -9.15 -1.51
CA LEU A 95 7.15 -9.29 -2.02
C LEU A 95 7.04 -8.79 -3.46
N VAL A 96 7.82 -7.77 -3.80
CA VAL A 96 7.93 -7.24 -5.17
C VAL A 96 8.74 -8.18 -6.09
N LEU A 97 9.45 -9.17 -5.53
CA LEU A 97 10.17 -10.19 -6.29
C LEU A 97 9.54 -11.58 -6.12
N ASP A 98 8.30 -11.64 -5.65
CA ASP A 98 7.61 -12.90 -5.42
C ASP A 98 7.37 -13.61 -6.77
N PRO A 99 7.83 -14.87 -6.96
CA PRO A 99 7.58 -15.61 -8.19
C PRO A 99 6.09 -15.90 -8.44
N ASN A 100 5.24 -15.80 -7.40
CA ASN A 100 3.81 -15.90 -7.57
C ASN A 100 3.24 -14.56 -8.06
N MET A 101 2.70 -14.59 -9.28
CA MET A 101 2.18 -13.42 -9.99
C MET A 101 1.02 -12.73 -9.26
N VAL A 102 0.14 -13.48 -8.58
CA VAL A 102 -0.99 -12.91 -7.85
C VAL A 102 -0.48 -12.04 -6.70
N THR A 103 0.40 -12.59 -5.86
CA THR A 103 0.96 -11.85 -4.72
C THR A 103 1.85 -10.69 -5.17
N TYR A 104 2.56 -10.84 -6.29
CA TYR A 104 3.33 -9.75 -6.92
C TYR A 104 2.43 -8.56 -7.30
N TYR A 105 1.36 -8.80 -8.06
CA TYR A 105 0.48 -7.72 -8.51
C TYR A 105 -0.28 -7.08 -7.36
N LEU A 106 -0.74 -7.86 -6.37
CA LEU A 106 -1.39 -7.30 -5.16
C LEU A 106 -0.43 -6.46 -4.32
N ALA A 107 0.84 -6.87 -4.20
CA ALA A 107 1.86 -6.09 -3.51
C ALA A 107 2.14 -4.76 -4.23
N ASP A 108 2.30 -4.75 -5.57
CA ASP A 108 2.46 -3.51 -6.35
C ASP A 108 1.27 -2.57 -6.15
N VAL A 109 0.04 -3.08 -6.21
CA VAL A 109 -1.16 -2.27 -5.98
C VAL A 109 -1.19 -1.69 -4.57
N ALA A 110 -1.01 -2.52 -3.55
CA ALA A 110 -1.17 -2.13 -2.16
C ALA A 110 -0.03 -1.21 -1.65
N MET A 111 1.20 -1.44 -2.11
CA MET A 111 2.40 -0.77 -1.60
C MET A 111 2.85 0.39 -2.48
N VAL A 112 2.47 0.43 -3.76
CA VAL A 112 2.94 1.47 -4.69
C VAL A 112 1.78 2.28 -5.23
N ARG A 113 0.82 1.63 -5.90
CA ARG A 113 -0.20 2.34 -6.68
C ARG A 113 -1.22 3.07 -5.81
N LEU A 114 -1.72 2.42 -4.77
CA LEU A 114 -2.69 3.05 -3.86
C LEU A 114 -2.06 4.22 -3.06
N PRO A 115 -0.83 4.10 -2.53
CA PRO A 115 -0.08 5.23 -1.99
C PRO A 115 0.08 6.40 -2.97
N GLU A 116 0.34 6.14 -4.24
CA GLU A 116 0.41 7.19 -5.28
C GLU A 116 -0.93 7.90 -5.48
N VAL A 117 -2.04 7.17 -5.48
CA VAL A 117 -3.38 7.77 -5.56
C VAL A 117 -3.67 8.65 -4.35
N LEU A 118 -3.35 8.20 -3.14
CA LEU A 118 -3.57 8.98 -1.92
C LEU A 118 -2.83 10.33 -1.94
N VAL A 119 -1.59 10.34 -2.42
CA VAL A 119 -0.79 11.57 -2.53
C VAL A 119 -1.30 12.46 -3.64
N SER A 120 -1.47 11.94 -4.86
CA SER A 120 -1.94 12.75 -5.99
C SER A 120 -3.32 13.35 -5.77
N ALA A 121 -4.27 12.59 -5.19
CA ALA A 121 -5.60 13.08 -4.86
C ALA A 121 -5.56 14.25 -3.86
N SER A 122 -4.71 14.14 -2.82
CA SER A 122 -4.53 15.24 -1.88
C SER A 122 -3.85 16.46 -2.51
N GLN A 123 -2.94 16.26 -3.47
CA GLN A 123 -2.31 17.38 -4.19
C GLN A 123 -3.32 18.14 -5.04
N VAL A 124 -4.24 17.46 -5.71
CA VAL A 124 -5.33 18.13 -6.45
C VAL A 124 -6.11 19.03 -5.50
N LEU A 125 -6.53 18.51 -4.35
CA LEU A 125 -7.24 19.30 -3.34
C LEU A 125 -6.43 20.51 -2.86
N ASP A 126 -5.17 20.30 -2.51
CA ASP A 126 -4.31 21.36 -1.96
C ASP A 126 -4.06 22.46 -3.00
N LEU A 127 -3.76 22.08 -4.24
CA LEU A 127 -3.51 23.01 -5.33
C LEU A 127 -4.78 23.77 -5.71
N THR A 128 -5.94 23.11 -5.78
CA THR A 128 -7.21 23.76 -6.05
C THR A 128 -7.56 24.78 -4.96
N TYR A 129 -7.31 24.47 -3.68
CA TYR A 129 -7.50 25.43 -2.61
C TYR A 129 -6.51 26.61 -2.70
N LEU A 130 -5.22 26.35 -2.94
CA LEU A 130 -4.19 27.39 -3.04
C LEU A 130 -4.39 28.31 -4.25
N ALA A 131 -5.01 27.80 -5.31
CA ALA A 131 -5.28 28.56 -6.52
C ALA A 131 -6.40 29.61 -6.32
N GLY A 132 -7.31 29.37 -5.38
CA GLY A 132 -8.42 30.28 -5.07
C GLY A 132 -9.44 30.40 -6.21
N ASP A 133 -10.27 31.46 -6.14
CA ASP A 133 -11.41 31.65 -7.05
C ASP A 133 -11.01 32.15 -8.45
N ASP A 134 -9.83 32.75 -8.60
CA ASP A 134 -9.31 33.29 -9.88
C ASP A 134 -7.89 32.77 -10.15
N PRO A 135 -7.77 31.48 -10.50
CA PRO A 135 -6.49 30.82 -10.65
C PRO A 135 -5.77 31.27 -11.91
N ASP A 136 -4.48 31.59 -11.79
CA ASP A 136 -3.67 31.91 -12.96
C ASP A 136 -3.40 30.66 -13.84
N PHE A 137 -2.77 30.88 -14.99
CA PHE A 137 -2.44 29.79 -15.91
C PHE A 137 -1.52 28.73 -15.29
N ALA A 138 -0.59 29.14 -14.41
CA ALA A 138 0.35 28.23 -13.78
C ALA A 138 -0.38 27.33 -12.77
N ALA A 139 -1.25 27.89 -11.93
CA ALA A 139 -2.06 27.15 -10.97
C ALA A 139 -3.01 26.17 -11.68
N THR A 140 -3.70 26.63 -12.74
CA THR A 140 -4.56 25.78 -13.57
C THR A 140 -3.78 24.61 -14.18
N THR A 141 -2.57 24.87 -14.68
CA THR A 141 -1.70 23.82 -15.24
C THR A 141 -1.27 22.82 -14.18
N GLN A 142 -0.88 23.28 -12.98
CA GLN A 142 -0.49 22.40 -11.88
C GLN A 142 -1.63 21.48 -11.45
N ILE A 143 -2.86 22.00 -11.36
CA ILE A 143 -4.05 21.20 -11.03
C ILE A 143 -4.32 20.15 -12.12
N ALA A 144 -4.24 20.54 -13.41
CA ALA A 144 -4.43 19.60 -14.52
C ALA A 144 -3.38 18.48 -14.52
N VAL A 145 -2.12 18.78 -14.18
CA VAL A 145 -1.05 17.78 -14.01
C VAL A 145 -1.39 16.85 -12.84
N ALA A 146 -1.77 17.39 -11.68
CA ALA A 146 -2.13 16.58 -10.52
C ALA A 146 -3.33 15.67 -10.80
N ARG A 147 -4.38 16.15 -11.48
CA ARG A 147 -5.52 15.32 -11.90
C ARG A 147 -5.09 14.22 -12.87
N ARG A 148 -4.19 14.52 -13.82
CA ARG A 148 -3.61 13.49 -14.70
C ARG A 148 -2.86 12.41 -13.91
N GLU A 149 -2.07 12.80 -12.91
CA GLU A 149 -1.35 11.86 -12.04
C GLU A 149 -2.32 10.94 -11.28
N VAL A 150 -3.43 11.47 -10.77
CA VAL A 150 -4.52 10.67 -10.18
C VAL A 150 -5.04 9.64 -11.18
N GLY A 151 -5.38 10.07 -12.40
CA GLY A 151 -5.89 9.18 -13.45
C GLY A 151 -4.89 8.09 -13.84
N GLN A 152 -3.60 8.42 -13.94
CA GLN A 152 -2.55 7.45 -14.23
C GLN A 152 -2.38 6.43 -13.11
N ALA A 153 -2.31 6.88 -11.86
CA ALA A 153 -2.18 6.00 -10.70
C ALA A 153 -3.41 5.10 -10.52
N ALA A 154 -4.62 5.64 -10.69
CA ALA A 154 -5.86 4.87 -10.65
C ALA A 154 -5.96 3.84 -11.79
N GLY A 155 -5.52 4.20 -13.00
CA GLY A 155 -5.40 3.26 -14.12
C GLY A 155 -4.43 2.11 -13.82
N ALA A 156 -3.33 2.40 -13.14
CA ALA A 156 -2.37 1.39 -12.70
C ALA A 156 -2.94 0.47 -11.60
N VAL A 157 -3.69 1.01 -10.63
CA VAL A 157 -4.45 0.20 -9.64
C VAL A 157 -5.39 -0.75 -10.36
N ASN A 158 -6.21 -0.24 -11.28
CA ASN A 158 -7.16 -1.05 -12.05
C ASN A 158 -6.45 -2.16 -12.83
N SER A 159 -5.38 -1.83 -13.56
CA SER A 159 -4.60 -2.81 -14.30
C SER A 159 -3.96 -3.86 -13.38
N GLY A 160 -3.41 -3.45 -12.23
CA GLY A 160 -2.78 -4.36 -11.28
C GLY A 160 -3.77 -5.35 -10.67
N ILE A 161 -4.95 -4.89 -10.25
CA ILE A 161 -6.00 -5.79 -9.74
C ILE A 161 -6.47 -6.75 -10.84
N HIS A 162 -6.73 -6.27 -12.06
CA HIS A 162 -7.10 -7.17 -13.17
C HIS A 162 -6.03 -8.24 -13.44
N LYS A 163 -4.76 -7.85 -13.51
CA LYS A 163 -3.64 -8.80 -13.68
C LYS A 163 -3.55 -9.80 -12.54
N SER A 164 -3.87 -9.39 -11.31
CA SER A 164 -3.91 -10.32 -10.17
C SER A 164 -5.03 -11.35 -10.33
N VAL A 165 -6.22 -10.94 -10.79
CA VAL A 165 -7.37 -11.82 -11.05
C VAL A 165 -7.06 -12.78 -12.20
N ASP A 166 -6.52 -12.28 -13.31
CA ASP A 166 -6.16 -13.10 -14.47
C ASP A 166 -5.05 -14.12 -14.14
N ALA A 167 -4.16 -13.78 -13.21
CA ALA A 167 -3.09 -14.66 -12.74
C ALA A 167 -3.56 -15.69 -11.70
N ALA A 168 -4.77 -15.54 -11.14
CA ALA A 168 -5.29 -16.46 -10.15
C ALA A 168 -5.81 -17.74 -10.84
N GLU A 169 -5.28 -18.89 -10.44
CA GLU A 169 -5.70 -20.20 -10.98
C GLU A 169 -7.09 -20.64 -10.46
N ASP A 170 -7.56 -20.04 -9.37
CA ASP A 170 -8.89 -20.25 -8.78
C ASP A 170 -9.62 -18.88 -8.67
N ASP A 171 -10.96 -18.89 -8.59
CA ASP A 171 -11.83 -17.73 -8.28
C ASP A 171 -11.64 -17.15 -6.85
N ARG A 172 -10.45 -17.34 -6.26
CA ARG A 172 -10.12 -17.02 -4.87
C ARG A 172 -9.99 -15.53 -4.60
N ILE A 173 -9.68 -14.71 -5.62
CA ILE A 173 -9.65 -13.26 -5.41
C ILE A 173 -11.07 -12.81 -5.06
N GLY A 174 -11.23 -12.40 -3.81
CA GLY A 174 -12.55 -12.22 -3.21
C GLY A 174 -13.44 -11.27 -4.01
N ARG A 175 -14.72 -11.64 -4.17
CA ARG A 175 -15.77 -10.77 -4.75
C ARG A 175 -15.82 -9.37 -4.10
N GLY A 176 -15.37 -9.24 -2.84
CA GLY A 176 -15.23 -7.95 -2.15
C GLY A 176 -14.18 -7.02 -2.78
N LEU A 177 -13.05 -7.56 -3.25
CA LEU A 177 -11.98 -6.76 -3.88
C LEU A 177 -12.46 -6.11 -5.19
N VAL A 178 -13.24 -6.85 -5.98
CA VAL A 178 -13.84 -6.34 -7.22
C VAL A 178 -14.88 -5.24 -6.95
N GLY A 179 -15.70 -5.41 -5.90
CA GLY A 179 -16.66 -4.38 -5.50
C GLY A 179 -16.00 -3.09 -5.03
N ASP A 180 -14.94 -3.19 -4.22
CA ASP A 180 -14.18 -2.02 -3.78
C ASP A 180 -13.39 -1.37 -4.92
N LEU A 181 -12.93 -2.16 -5.90
CA LEU A 181 -12.31 -1.63 -7.11
C LEU A 181 -13.29 -0.78 -7.92
N ASP A 182 -14.54 -1.21 -8.09
CA ASP A 182 -15.53 -0.42 -8.84
C ASP A 182 -15.85 0.91 -8.15
N ALA A 183 -16.08 0.87 -6.84
CA ALA A 183 -16.28 2.09 -6.03
C ALA A 183 -15.06 3.03 -6.09
N PHE A 184 -13.85 2.47 -6.10
CA PHE A 184 -12.61 3.22 -6.30
C PHE A 184 -12.55 3.85 -7.69
N ARG A 185 -12.88 3.10 -8.74
CA ARG A 185 -12.82 3.56 -10.13
C ARG A 185 -13.77 4.72 -10.38
N ILE A 186 -15.00 4.62 -9.86
CA ILE A 186 -16.00 5.70 -9.91
C ILE A 186 -15.45 6.95 -9.22
N ALA A 187 -14.93 6.83 -8.00
CA ALA A 187 -14.39 7.98 -7.27
C ALA A 187 -13.16 8.60 -7.98
N ALA A 188 -12.34 7.79 -8.64
CA ALA A 188 -11.19 8.28 -9.40
C ALA A 188 -11.61 9.07 -10.65
N THR A 189 -12.67 8.65 -11.33
CA THR A 189 -13.17 9.33 -12.53
C THR A 189 -13.81 10.69 -12.24
N GLU A 190 -14.29 10.93 -11.02
CA GLU A 190 -14.80 12.25 -10.63
C GLU A 190 -13.68 13.30 -10.52
N ILE A 191 -12.48 12.89 -10.06
CA ILE A 191 -11.31 13.79 -9.98
C ILE A 191 -10.57 13.89 -11.32
N ALA A 192 -10.43 12.76 -11.99
CA ALA A 192 -9.63 12.61 -13.20
C ALA A 192 -10.48 12.02 -14.32
N PRO A 193 -11.42 12.80 -14.91
CA PRO A 193 -12.23 12.32 -16.01
C PRO A 193 -11.37 11.96 -17.22
N VAL A 194 -11.86 11.06 -18.07
CA VAL A 194 -11.12 10.54 -19.25
C VAL A 194 -10.63 11.65 -20.18
N ASN A 195 -11.33 12.80 -20.19
CA ASN A 195 -10.96 14.00 -20.93
C ASN A 195 -10.58 15.15 -19.99
N VAL A 196 -9.65 14.90 -19.06
CA VAL A 196 -9.21 15.88 -18.03
C VAL A 196 -8.69 17.21 -18.60
N LEU A 197 -8.24 17.22 -19.86
CA LEU A 197 -7.73 18.41 -20.56
C LEU A 197 -8.79 19.14 -21.40
N ASP A 198 -10.04 18.67 -21.40
CA ASP A 198 -11.13 19.34 -22.09
C ASP A 198 -11.52 20.63 -21.34
N PRO A 199 -11.55 21.80 -22.00
CA PRO A 199 -12.01 23.07 -21.44
C PRO A 199 -13.32 22.94 -20.65
N ALA A 200 -14.26 22.10 -21.10
CA ALA A 200 -15.54 21.87 -20.44
C ALA A 200 -15.42 21.18 -19.06
N ASN A 201 -14.33 20.46 -18.81
CA ASN A 201 -14.02 19.77 -17.56
C ASN A 201 -13.03 20.55 -16.67
N SER A 202 -12.68 21.78 -17.06
CA SER A 202 -11.73 22.65 -16.35
C SER A 202 -12.35 23.41 -15.19
N GLY A 203 -13.64 23.22 -14.93
CA GLY A 203 -14.31 23.85 -13.79
C GLY A 203 -13.57 23.51 -12.50
N LEU A 204 -13.16 24.55 -11.78
CA LEU A 204 -12.53 24.46 -10.46
C LEU A 204 -13.58 24.87 -9.43
N ASP A 205 -14.25 23.88 -8.85
CA ASP A 205 -15.08 24.09 -7.68
C ASP A 205 -14.41 23.38 -6.51
N VAL A 206 -13.86 24.18 -5.60
CA VAL A 206 -13.13 23.71 -4.40
C VAL A 206 -13.99 22.80 -3.54
N THR A 207 -15.31 23.04 -3.48
CA THR A 207 -16.23 22.27 -2.62
C THR A 207 -16.52 20.90 -3.19
N THR A 208 -16.76 20.79 -4.50
CA THR A 208 -16.94 19.50 -5.17
C THR A 208 -15.64 18.72 -5.17
N GLU A 209 -14.52 19.37 -5.49
CA GLU A 209 -13.20 18.74 -5.53
C GLU A 209 -12.81 18.16 -4.17
N PHE A 210 -13.12 18.88 -3.08
CA PHE A 210 -12.91 18.37 -1.73
C PHE A 210 -13.74 17.12 -1.46
N ALA A 211 -15.02 17.13 -1.81
CA ALA A 211 -15.90 15.98 -1.61
C ALA A 211 -15.45 14.77 -2.45
N ASP A 212 -14.98 14.99 -3.67
CA ASP A 212 -14.43 13.97 -4.57
C ASP A 212 -13.10 13.40 -4.06
N ALA A 213 -12.16 14.26 -3.67
CA ALA A 213 -10.90 13.86 -3.04
C ALA A 213 -11.15 13.00 -1.78
N GLN A 214 -12.10 13.38 -0.93
CA GLN A 214 -12.46 12.58 0.25
C GLN A 214 -13.12 11.24 -0.11
N ARG A 215 -13.94 11.19 -1.16
CA ARG A 215 -14.52 9.93 -1.66
C ARG A 215 -13.42 8.99 -2.17
N LEU A 216 -12.51 9.51 -3.01
CA LEU A 216 -11.39 8.74 -3.54
C LEU A 216 -10.44 8.27 -2.44
N HIS A 217 -10.14 9.13 -1.48
CA HIS A 217 -9.27 8.77 -0.36
C HIS A 217 -9.87 7.59 0.44
N ARG A 218 -11.17 7.64 0.76
CA ARG A 218 -11.87 6.57 1.48
C ARG A 218 -11.98 5.27 0.68
N SER A 219 -12.22 5.34 -0.64
CA SER A 219 -12.24 4.13 -1.47
C SER A 219 -10.84 3.53 -1.63
N ALA A 220 -9.80 4.36 -1.82
CA ALA A 220 -8.41 3.92 -1.89
C ALA A 220 -7.96 3.23 -0.59
N MET A 221 -8.29 3.78 0.58
CA MET A 221 -7.95 3.16 1.87
C MET A 221 -8.67 1.82 2.12
N ARG A 222 -9.95 1.72 1.72
CA ARG A 222 -10.69 0.45 1.78
C ARG A 222 -10.05 -0.59 0.86
N LEU A 223 -9.77 -0.21 -0.38
CA LEU A 223 -9.13 -1.07 -1.36
C LEU A 223 -7.72 -1.51 -0.90
N ALA A 224 -6.94 -0.62 -0.27
CA ALA A 224 -5.64 -0.96 0.30
C ALA A 224 -5.77 -1.98 1.42
N THR A 225 -6.74 -1.79 2.32
CA THR A 225 -7.01 -2.73 3.43
C THR A 225 -7.37 -4.12 2.89
N MET A 226 -8.25 -4.19 1.89
CA MET A 226 -8.64 -5.44 1.26
C MET A 226 -7.49 -6.09 0.50
N ALA A 227 -6.70 -5.32 -0.26
CA ALA A 227 -5.54 -5.83 -0.98
C ALA A 227 -4.47 -6.41 -0.03
N PHE A 228 -4.19 -5.74 1.09
CA PHE A 228 -3.29 -6.28 2.11
C PHE A 228 -3.85 -7.53 2.81
N ALA A 229 -5.15 -7.58 3.08
CA ALA A 229 -5.80 -8.75 3.68
C ALA A 229 -5.72 -9.97 2.75
N GLU A 230 -5.99 -9.77 1.45
CA GLU A 230 -5.89 -10.83 0.44
C GLU A 230 -4.44 -11.31 0.29
N LEU A 231 -3.49 -10.37 0.20
CA LEU A 231 -2.06 -10.68 0.15
C LEU A 231 -1.63 -11.50 1.38
N ALA A 232 -2.03 -11.09 2.58
CA ALA A 232 -1.72 -11.81 3.82
C ALA A 232 -2.33 -13.23 3.82
N GLY A 233 -3.57 -13.39 3.36
CA GLY A 233 -4.23 -14.69 3.23
C GLY A 233 -3.48 -15.62 2.29
N LEU A 234 -3.11 -15.14 1.09
CA LEU A 234 -2.36 -15.91 0.10
C LEU A 234 -0.98 -16.32 0.60
N LEU A 235 -0.27 -15.42 1.31
CA LEU A 235 1.03 -15.71 1.89
C LEU A 235 0.93 -16.76 3.01
N ASN A 236 -0.09 -16.68 3.87
CA ASN A 236 -0.32 -17.64 4.94
C ASN A 236 -0.70 -19.03 4.40
N ASP A 237 -1.60 -19.11 3.41
CA ASP A 237 -1.94 -20.35 2.72
C ASP A 237 -0.71 -21.00 2.08
N ARG A 238 0.14 -20.17 1.46
CA ARG A 238 1.40 -20.63 0.87
C ARG A 238 2.36 -21.16 1.94
N GLN A 239 2.53 -20.46 3.06
CA GLN A 239 3.36 -20.93 4.17
C GLN A 239 2.83 -22.25 4.75
N GLY A 240 1.52 -22.38 4.93
CA GLY A 240 0.87 -23.61 5.38
C GLY A 240 1.08 -24.80 4.43
N ARG A 241 1.01 -24.56 3.10
CA ARG A 241 1.32 -25.58 2.09
C ARG A 241 2.79 -26.02 2.15
N TYR A 242 3.74 -25.10 2.34
CA TYR A 242 5.15 -25.47 2.50
C TYR A 242 5.39 -26.27 3.77
N THR A 243 4.82 -25.86 4.91
CA THR A 243 4.95 -26.61 6.16
C THR A 243 4.35 -28.00 6.05
N SER A 244 3.15 -28.12 5.46
CA SER A 244 2.48 -29.42 5.26
C SER A 244 3.24 -30.33 4.30
N ARG A 245 3.80 -29.77 3.21
CA ARG A 245 4.64 -30.53 2.26
C ARG A 245 5.97 -30.97 2.87
N ASN A 246 6.58 -30.12 3.71
CA ASN A 246 7.80 -30.47 4.43
C ASN A 246 7.51 -31.57 5.46
N VAL A 247 6.41 -31.48 6.21
CA VAL A 247 5.98 -32.55 7.12
C VAL A 247 5.76 -33.86 6.34
N ALA A 248 5.08 -33.82 5.20
CA ALA A 248 4.86 -35.01 4.36
C ALA A 248 6.17 -35.63 3.85
N LEU A 249 7.13 -34.80 3.41
CA LEU A 249 8.47 -35.24 2.98
C LEU A 249 9.29 -35.80 4.14
N TYR A 250 9.24 -35.20 5.34
CA TYR A 250 9.91 -35.71 6.53
C TYR A 250 9.30 -37.04 6.99
N THR A 251 7.97 -37.19 6.96
CA THR A 251 7.28 -38.45 7.29
C THR A 251 7.58 -39.54 6.27
N ALA A 252 7.63 -39.20 4.98
CA ALA A 252 8.03 -40.14 3.94
C ALA A 252 9.50 -40.56 4.11
N GLY A 253 10.39 -39.61 4.43
CA GLY A 253 11.79 -39.87 4.72
C GLY A 253 11.99 -40.79 5.94
N THR A 254 11.26 -40.55 7.04
CA THR A 254 11.33 -41.41 8.23
C THR A 254 10.80 -42.81 7.97
N LEU A 255 9.73 -42.96 7.19
CA LEU A 255 9.21 -44.28 6.80
C LEU A 255 10.21 -45.09 5.97
N VAL A 256 10.94 -44.45 5.05
CA VAL A 256 11.99 -45.12 4.27
C VAL A 256 13.15 -45.58 5.16
N VAL A 257 13.57 -44.76 6.13
CA VAL A 257 14.64 -45.12 7.07
C VAL A 257 14.23 -46.29 7.97
N ILE A 258 12.99 -46.31 8.46
CA ILE A 258 12.46 -47.41 9.28
C ILE A 258 12.37 -48.71 8.47
N ALA A 259 11.89 -48.64 7.22
CA ALA A 259 11.82 -49.80 6.33
C ALA A 259 13.21 -50.37 6.02
N ALA A 260 14.20 -49.51 5.77
CA ALA A 260 15.59 -49.92 5.54
C ALA A 260 16.21 -50.58 6.79
N ALA A 261 15.96 -50.04 7.98
CA ALA A 261 16.42 -50.62 9.25
C ALA A 261 15.77 -51.98 9.56
N GLY A 262 14.48 -52.14 9.23
CA GLY A 262 13.78 -53.43 9.36
C GLY A 262 14.33 -54.51 8.42
N LEU A 263 14.66 -54.13 7.17
CA LEU A 263 15.26 -55.03 6.19
C LEU A 263 16.68 -55.46 6.57
N THR A 264 17.51 -54.55 7.06
CA THR A 264 18.87 -54.89 7.52
C THR A 264 18.85 -55.78 8.76
N TRP A 265 17.93 -55.55 9.70
CA TRP A 265 17.71 -56.43 10.86
C TRP A 265 17.31 -57.84 10.41
N GLN A 266 16.33 -57.98 9.50
CA GLN A 266 15.90 -59.28 9.00
C GLN A 266 17.01 -60.06 8.27
N LEU A 267 17.86 -59.35 7.52
CA LEU A 267 19.02 -59.97 6.85
C LEU A 267 20.09 -60.40 7.86
N PHE A 268 20.25 -59.67 8.96
CA PHE A 268 21.20 -60.01 10.02
C PHE A 268 20.74 -61.22 10.85
N THR A 269 19.46 -61.29 11.22
CA THR A 269 18.93 -62.41 12.01
C THR A 269 18.88 -63.72 11.23
N ARG A 270 18.61 -63.68 9.92
CA ARG A 270 18.67 -64.88 9.05
C ARG A 270 20.08 -65.46 8.97
N ARG A 271 21.13 -64.62 8.92
CA ARG A 271 22.52 -65.09 8.91
C ARG A 271 22.97 -65.75 10.21
N HIS A 272 22.32 -65.45 11.34
CA HIS A 272 22.63 -66.05 12.63
C HIS A 272 21.86 -67.35 12.93
N HIS A 273 20.89 -67.74 12.09
CA HIS A 273 20.21 -69.03 12.23
C HIS A 273 20.80 -70.13 11.33
N ASP A 274 21.59 -69.76 10.32
CA ASP A 274 22.24 -70.70 9.39
C ASP A 274 23.73 -70.97 9.74
N ALA A 275 24.17 -70.58 10.94
CA ALA A 275 25.52 -70.82 11.47
C ALA A 275 25.44 -71.59 12.80
#